data_AF-A0A7J9X0W6-F1
#
_entry.id   AF-A0A7J9X0W6-F1
#
_cell.length_a   1.000
_cell.length_b   1.000
_cell.length_c   1.000
_cell.angle_alpha   90.00
_cell.angle_beta   90.00
_cell.angle_gamma   90.00
#
_symmetry.space_group_name_H-M   'P 1'
#
loop_
_entity.id
_entity.type
_entity.pdbx_description
1 polymer ?
#
loop_
_entity_poly.entity_id
_entity_poly.type
_entity_poly.pdbx_seq_one_letter_code
_entity_poly.pdbx_strand_id
1 'polypeptide(L)'
;MAVSERKHWKQLYSEIVATEICCGCSACIVACPHKVLELSDFDPVQMDFNSPFDNCVHGEDGCSLCAMACLRLGPALDVIEESVAGRRRAEDQPEGSYRYKTLARATDPRILQRGQDGGAVAALLAWALDTQELDGA
;
A
#
# COMPACT_ATOMS: atom_id res chain seq x y z
N MET A 1 8.50 -12.80 24.87
CA MET A 1 7.88 -12.41 23.59
C MET A 1 7.25 -11.05 23.81
N ALA A 2 7.75 -10.00 23.14
CA ALA A 2 7.10 -8.70 23.23
C ALA A 2 5.67 -8.86 22.69
N VAL A 3 4.67 -8.55 23.51
CA VAL A 3 3.29 -8.45 23.04
C VAL A 3 3.30 -7.31 22.03
N SER A 4 3.14 -7.64 20.75
CA SER A 4 2.96 -6.62 19.71
C SER A 4 1.71 -5.83 20.10
N GLU A 5 1.89 -4.54 20.36
CA GLU A 5 0.78 -3.63 20.60
C GLU A 5 -0.21 -3.71 19.43
N ARG A 6 -1.50 -3.90 19.72
CA ARG A 6 -2.55 -3.96 18.70
C ARG A 6 -2.74 -2.56 18.13
N LYS A 7 -2.22 -2.34 16.92
CA LYS A 7 -2.36 -1.08 16.21
C LYS A 7 -3.79 -0.90 15.68
N HIS A 8 -4.28 0.34 15.71
CA HIS A 8 -5.53 0.77 15.10
C HIS A 8 -5.31 2.11 14.38
N TRP A 9 -6.39 2.83 14.07
CA TRP A 9 -6.32 4.11 13.35
C TRP A 9 -5.31 5.09 13.96
N LYS A 10 -5.17 5.15 15.29
CA LYS A 10 -4.23 6.05 15.96
C LYS A 10 -2.78 5.85 15.52
N GLN A 11 -2.31 4.61 15.52
CA GLN A 11 -0.95 4.28 15.06
C GLN A 11 -0.85 4.41 13.54
N LEU A 12 -1.89 4.02 12.79
CA LEU A 12 -1.89 4.20 11.34
C LEU A 12 -1.77 5.69 10.97
N TYR A 13 -2.53 6.57 11.62
CA TYR A 13 -2.46 8.00 11.39
C TYR A 13 -1.09 8.56 11.76
N SER A 14 -0.64 8.35 13.01
CA SER A 14 0.59 8.95 13.51
C SER A 14 1.87 8.41 12.86
N GLU A 15 1.91 7.13 12.47
CA GLU A 15 3.12 6.52 11.87
C GLU A 15 3.13 6.58 10.33
N ILE A 16 1.95 6.62 9.68
CA ILE A 16 1.85 6.54 8.20
C ILE A 16 1.33 7.82 7.57
N VAL A 17 0.20 8.33 8.05
CA VAL A 17 -0.49 9.47 7.41
C VAL A 17 0.25 10.76 7.74
N ALA A 18 0.44 11.03 9.03
CA ALA A 18 1.09 12.24 9.52
C ALA A 18 2.59 12.33 9.15
N THR A 19 3.20 11.22 8.75
CA THR A 19 4.60 11.16 8.28
C THR A 19 4.73 11.25 6.76
N GLU A 20 3.61 11.44 6.05
CA GLU A 20 3.55 11.57 4.58
C GLU A 20 4.11 10.35 3.83
N ILE A 21 4.10 9.17 4.47
CA ILE A 21 4.48 7.91 3.81
C ILE A 21 3.26 7.13 3.35
N CYS A 22 2.05 7.67 3.46
CA CYS A 22 0.86 7.10 2.81
C CYS A 22 1.07 7.02 1.28
N CYS A 23 0.60 5.94 0.66
CA CYS A 23 0.66 5.77 -0.80
C CYS A 23 -0.73 5.89 -1.47
N GLY A 24 -1.75 6.33 -0.75
CA GLY A 24 -3.09 6.56 -1.30
C GLY A 24 -3.82 5.30 -1.82
N CYS A 25 -3.41 4.09 -1.40
CA CYS A 25 -3.96 2.84 -1.95
C CYS A 25 -5.41 2.51 -1.52
N SER A 26 -6.00 3.28 -0.60
CA SER A 26 -7.36 3.11 -0.07
C SER A 26 -7.66 1.78 0.64
N ALA A 27 -6.66 0.92 0.89
CA ALA A 27 -6.87 -0.37 1.55
C ALA A 27 -7.48 -0.24 2.96
N CYS A 28 -7.04 0.75 3.75
CA CYS A 28 -7.58 1.00 5.09
C CYS A 28 -9.06 1.42 5.08
N ILE A 29 -9.50 2.12 4.02
CA ILE A 29 -10.88 2.58 3.83
C ILE A 29 -11.76 1.39 3.49
N VAL A 30 -11.36 0.60 2.48
CA VAL A 30 -12.12 -0.58 2.04
C VAL A 30 -12.23 -1.62 3.16
N ALA A 31 -11.16 -1.79 3.95
CA ALA A 31 -11.14 -2.73 5.07
C ALA A 31 -11.99 -2.29 6.27
N CYS A 32 -12.41 -1.03 6.36
CA CYS A 32 -13.11 -0.51 7.53
C CYS A 32 -14.60 -0.89 7.51
N PRO A 33 -15.08 -1.78 8.40
CA PRO A 33 -16.49 -2.20 8.39
C PRO A 33 -17.43 -1.10 8.93
N HIS A 34 -16.88 -0.14 9.68
CA HIS A 34 -17.63 0.97 10.25
C HIS A 34 -17.76 2.16 9.30
N LYS A 35 -17.04 2.14 8.15
CA LYS A 35 -17.06 3.20 7.14
C LYS A 35 -16.75 4.59 7.71
N VAL A 36 -15.79 4.66 8.63
CA VAL A 36 -15.39 5.90 9.31
C VAL A 36 -14.15 6.57 8.70
N LEU A 37 -13.67 6.06 7.55
CA LEU A 37 -12.54 6.59 6.82
C LEU A 37 -12.96 6.90 5.38
N GLU A 38 -12.48 8.01 4.83
CA GLU A 38 -12.62 8.39 3.43
C GLU A 38 -11.26 8.77 2.85
N LEU A 39 -11.12 8.77 1.51
CA LEU A 39 -9.92 9.26 0.84
C LEU A 39 -10.15 10.71 0.42
N SER A 40 -9.31 11.62 0.90
CA SER A 40 -9.31 13.02 0.51
C SER A 40 -7.89 13.43 0.16
N ASP A 41 -7.69 13.99 -1.04
CA ASP A 41 -6.37 14.43 -1.53
C ASP A 41 -5.25 13.39 -1.34
N PHE A 42 -5.54 12.13 -1.66
CA PHE A 42 -4.66 10.96 -1.50
C PHE A 42 -4.33 10.52 -0.07
N ASP A 43 -4.89 11.19 0.94
CA ASP A 43 -4.78 10.79 2.33
C ASP A 43 -6.08 10.19 2.88
N PRO A 44 -6.00 9.15 3.72
CA PRO A 44 -7.16 8.69 4.47
C PRO A 44 -7.48 9.72 5.57
N VAL A 45 -8.75 10.09 5.67
CA VAL A 45 -9.27 11.03 6.66
C VAL A 45 -10.34 10.34 7.49
N GLN A 46 -10.32 10.58 8.80
CA GLN A 46 -11.32 10.09 9.73
C GLN A 46 -12.56 10.98 9.71
N MET A 47 -13.73 10.36 9.56
CA MET A 47 -15.00 11.06 9.29
C MET A 47 -16.08 10.85 10.36
N ASP A 48 -15.88 9.94 11.32
CA ASP A 48 -16.84 9.72 12.41
C ASP A 48 -16.73 10.82 13.47
N PHE A 49 -17.85 11.53 13.66
CA PHE A 49 -18.01 12.66 14.58
C PHE A 49 -17.79 12.31 16.06
N ASN A 50 -17.86 11.03 16.44
CA ASN A 50 -17.60 10.59 17.82
C ASN A 50 -16.12 10.39 18.12
N SER A 51 -15.26 10.49 17.11
CA SER A 51 -13.83 10.27 17.27
C SER A 51 -13.04 11.54 16.91
N PRO A 52 -11.89 11.78 17.56
CA PRO A 52 -10.91 12.74 17.07
C PRO A 52 -10.40 12.37 15.66
N PHE A 53 -9.91 13.34 14.90
CA PHE A 53 -9.39 13.08 13.54
C PHE A 53 -8.23 12.05 13.51
N ASP A 54 -7.42 12.01 14.58
CA ASP A 54 -6.26 11.12 14.75
C ASP A 54 -6.57 9.87 15.60
N ASN A 55 -7.84 9.62 15.93
CA ASN A 55 -8.24 8.44 16.69
C ASN A 55 -9.59 7.85 16.22
N CYS A 56 -9.95 6.68 16.72
CA CYS A 56 -11.21 6.01 16.36
C CYS A 56 -11.75 5.26 17.57
N VAL A 57 -12.99 5.55 17.97
CA VAL A 57 -13.68 4.86 19.08
C VAL A 57 -13.72 3.35 18.88
N HIS A 58 -14.00 2.89 17.65
CA HIS A 58 -13.97 1.46 17.34
C HIS A 58 -12.57 0.85 17.51
N GLY A 59 -11.53 1.63 17.25
CA GLY A 59 -10.15 1.24 17.45
C GLY A 59 -9.82 1.02 18.93
N GLU A 60 -10.26 1.94 19.79
CA GLU A 60 -10.19 1.82 21.25
C GLU A 60 -10.95 0.58 21.75
N ASP A 61 -12.12 0.31 21.18
CA ASP A 61 -12.97 -0.85 21.53
C ASP A 61 -12.44 -2.21 21.00
N GLY A 62 -11.35 -2.23 20.23
CA GLY A 62 -10.71 -3.48 19.79
C GLY A 62 -10.50 -3.65 18.29
N CYS A 63 -11.06 -2.78 17.44
CA CYS A 63 -10.91 -2.89 15.99
C CYS A 63 -9.50 -2.52 15.52
N SER A 64 -8.92 -3.32 14.62
CA SER A 64 -7.57 -3.10 14.05
C SER A 64 -7.52 -3.23 12.53
N LEU A 65 -8.67 -3.35 11.85
CA LEU A 65 -8.73 -3.76 10.44
C LEU A 65 -8.03 -2.77 9.50
N CYS A 66 -8.19 -1.46 9.72
CA CYS A 66 -7.49 -0.45 8.91
C CYS A 66 -5.96 -0.55 9.08
N ALA A 67 -5.49 -0.76 10.31
CA ALA A 67 -4.08 -0.93 10.62
C ALA A 67 -3.49 -2.20 10.00
N MET A 68 -4.20 -3.33 10.10
CA MET A 68 -3.78 -4.60 9.50
C MET A 68 -3.79 -4.56 7.97
N ALA A 69 -4.68 -3.77 7.35
CA ALA A 69 -4.73 -3.59 5.90
C ALA A 69 -3.58 -2.73 5.35
N CYS A 70 -2.88 -1.97 6.20
CA CYS A 70 -1.81 -1.11 5.76
C CYS A 70 -0.49 -1.87 5.63
N LEU A 71 -0.05 -2.09 4.39
CA LEU A 71 1.24 -2.74 4.09
C LEU A 71 2.47 -1.92 4.49
N ARG A 72 2.30 -0.66 4.91
CA ARG A 72 3.38 0.18 5.43
C ARG A 72 3.45 0.18 6.96
N LEU A 73 2.38 -0.20 7.65
CA LEU A 73 2.33 -0.18 9.11
C LEU A 73 2.79 -1.51 9.71
N GLY A 74 4.07 -1.55 10.09
CA GLY A 74 4.68 -2.74 10.69
C GLY A 74 4.61 -4.01 9.81
N PRO A 75 4.94 -3.94 8.51
CA PRO A 75 4.92 -5.12 7.66
C PRO A 75 5.91 -6.18 8.17
N ALA A 76 5.51 -7.44 8.09
CA ALA A 76 6.39 -8.58 8.32
C ALA A 76 7.27 -8.82 7.07
N LEU A 77 8.18 -7.88 6.78
CA LEU A 77 8.99 -7.89 5.55
C LEU A 77 9.75 -9.21 5.36
N ASP A 78 10.37 -9.75 6.40
CA ASP A 78 11.08 -11.03 6.36
C ASP A 78 10.18 -12.19 5.87
N VAL A 79 8.91 -12.20 6.29
CA VAL A 79 7.95 -13.24 5.89
C VAL A 79 7.54 -13.06 4.43
N ILE A 80 7.31 -11.80 4.03
CA ILE A 80 6.98 -11.47 2.63
C ILE A 80 8.15 -11.85 1.72
N GLU A 81 9.37 -11.49 2.08
CA GLU A 81 10.57 -11.81 1.29
C GLU A 81 10.81 -13.32 1.17
N GLU A 82 10.70 -14.06 2.28
CA GLU A 82 10.83 -15.52 2.25
C GLU A 82 9.74 -16.15 1.35
N SER A 83 8.49 -15.68 1.45
CA SER A 83 7.38 -16.24 0.67
C SER A 83 7.44 -15.91 -0.83
N VAL A 84 7.92 -14.73 -1.20
CA VAL A 84 7.93 -14.25 -2.59
C VAL A 84 9.26 -14.53 -3.29
N ALA A 85 10.38 -14.33 -2.59
CA ALA A 85 11.73 -14.45 -3.14
C ALA A 85 12.48 -15.72 -2.69
N GLY A 86 11.92 -16.49 -1.74
CA GLY A 86 12.55 -17.71 -1.22
C GLY A 86 13.77 -17.46 -0.35
N ARG A 87 14.00 -16.21 0.06
CA ARG A 87 15.10 -15.80 0.94
C ARG A 87 14.80 -14.44 1.56
N ARG A 88 15.40 -14.17 2.73
CA ARG A 88 15.49 -12.83 3.31
C ARG A 88 16.61 -12.01 2.67
N ARG A 89 16.46 -10.69 2.63
CA ARG A 89 17.51 -9.78 2.16
C ARG A 89 18.71 -9.77 3.10
N ALA A 90 19.90 -9.52 2.53
CA ALA A 90 21.09 -9.19 3.31
C ALA A 90 21.06 -7.70 3.72
N GLU A 91 21.75 -7.34 4.80
CA GLU A 91 21.78 -5.96 5.31
C GLU A 91 22.37 -4.96 4.31
N ASP A 92 23.23 -5.42 3.41
CA ASP A 92 23.90 -4.62 2.37
C ASP A 92 23.11 -4.50 1.06
N GLN A 93 21.85 -4.93 1.03
CA GLN A 93 20.97 -4.89 -0.15
C GLN A 93 19.74 -4.00 0.08
N PRO A 94 19.90 -2.66 0.09
CA PRO A 94 18.81 -1.72 0.41
C PRO A 94 17.64 -1.76 -0.59
N GLU A 95 17.90 -2.09 -1.86
CA GLU A 95 16.89 -2.24 -2.91
C GLU A 95 16.07 -3.54 -2.83
N GLY A 96 16.44 -4.47 -1.94
CA GLY A 96 15.82 -5.79 -1.81
C GLY A 96 16.19 -6.77 -2.94
N SER A 97 15.48 -7.90 -2.98
CA SER A 97 15.72 -8.98 -3.95
C SER A 97 15.24 -8.63 -5.36
N TYR A 98 16.07 -8.85 -6.38
CA TYR A 98 15.72 -8.66 -7.80
C TYR A 98 16.37 -9.74 -8.68
N ARG A 99 15.76 -10.04 -9.83
CA ARG A 99 16.37 -10.90 -10.87
C ARG A 99 17.15 -10.08 -11.90
N TYR A 100 16.59 -8.94 -12.31
CA TYR A 100 17.18 -8.02 -13.27
C TYR A 100 16.86 -6.57 -12.87
N LYS A 101 17.76 -5.64 -13.19
CA LYS A 101 17.54 -4.20 -13.12
C LYS A 101 17.63 -3.65 -14.53
N THR A 102 16.57 -2.99 -15.00
CA THR A 102 16.51 -2.48 -16.37
C THR A 102 15.81 -1.13 -16.39
N LEU A 103 16.11 -0.33 -17.42
CA LEU A 103 15.38 0.89 -17.75
C LEU A 103 14.51 0.61 -18.97
N ALA A 104 13.25 1.01 -18.92
CA ALA A 104 12.27 0.75 -19.97
C ALA A 104 11.39 1.98 -20.22
N ARG A 105 10.86 2.10 -21.44
CA ARG A 105 9.82 3.05 -21.83
C ARG A 105 8.94 2.43 -22.91
N ALA A 106 7.71 2.92 -23.04
CA ALA A 106 6.81 2.47 -24.09
C ALA A 106 7.35 2.83 -25.49
N THR A 107 7.16 1.92 -26.43
CA THR A 107 7.44 2.14 -27.87
C THR A 107 6.20 2.60 -28.62
N ASP A 108 4.99 2.27 -28.15
CA ASP A 108 3.75 2.82 -28.69
C ASP A 108 3.69 4.33 -28.39
N PRO A 109 3.61 5.20 -29.42
CA PRO A 109 3.62 6.65 -29.23
C PRO A 109 2.48 7.18 -28.35
N ARG A 110 1.31 6.53 -28.36
CA ARG A 110 0.14 6.95 -27.60
C ARG A 110 0.35 6.74 -26.11
N ILE A 111 0.91 5.57 -25.75
CA ILE A 111 1.24 5.23 -24.36
C ILE A 111 2.41 6.08 -23.89
N LEU A 112 3.45 6.23 -24.72
CA LEU A 112 4.62 7.00 -24.36
C LEU A 112 4.31 8.47 -24.06
N GLN A 113 3.39 9.08 -24.81
CA GLN A 113 3.03 10.49 -24.63
C GLN A 113 2.14 10.75 -23.41
N ARG A 114 1.33 9.77 -23.00
CA ARG A 114 0.30 9.94 -21.95
C ARG A 114 0.61 9.21 -20.64
N GLY A 115 1.48 8.21 -20.69
CA GLY A 115 1.85 7.40 -19.54
C GLY A 115 2.87 8.11 -18.65
N GLN A 116 2.69 7.95 -17.33
CA GLN A 116 3.67 8.37 -16.33
C GLN A 116 5.01 7.67 -16.59
N ASP A 117 6.11 8.39 -16.36
CA ASP A 117 7.49 7.88 -16.44
C ASP A 117 7.82 7.14 -17.75
N GLY A 118 7.28 7.62 -18.88
CA GLY A 118 7.49 7.02 -20.19
C GLY A 118 6.62 5.80 -20.47
N GLY A 119 5.62 5.52 -19.62
CA GLY A 119 4.51 4.62 -19.91
C GLY A 119 4.83 3.13 -19.82
N ALA A 120 5.92 2.74 -19.16
CA ALA A 120 6.32 1.33 -19.06
C ALA A 120 5.23 0.45 -18.43
N VAL A 121 4.62 0.89 -17.32
CA VAL A 121 3.54 0.15 -16.63
C VAL A 121 2.32 0.02 -17.53
N ALA A 122 1.89 1.12 -18.17
CA ALA A 122 0.74 1.11 -19.07
C ALA A 122 0.96 0.20 -20.29
N ALA A 123 2.18 0.14 -20.84
CA ALA A 123 2.51 -0.76 -21.93
C ALA A 123 2.46 -2.24 -21.52
N LEU A 124 2.93 -2.58 -20.32
CA LEU A 124 2.84 -3.94 -19.78
C LEU A 124 1.39 -4.37 -19.55
N LEU A 125 0.56 -3.49 -18.99
CA LEU A 125 -0.86 -3.76 -18.77
C LEU A 125 -1.62 -3.94 -20.09
N ALA A 126 -1.37 -3.06 -21.07
CA ALA A 126 -1.98 -3.18 -22.39
C ALA A 126 -1.62 -4.52 -23.05
N TRP A 127 -0.33 -4.88 -23.05
CA TRP A 127 0.11 -6.18 -23.54
C TRP A 127 -0.59 -7.35 -22.82
N ALA A 128 -0.61 -7.33 -21.48
CA ALA A 128 -1.17 -8.43 -20.71
C ALA A 128 -2.69 -8.61 -20.91
N LEU A 129 -3.43 -7.51 -21.10
CA LEU A 129 -4.86 -7.55 -21.46
C LEU A 129 -5.06 -8.04 -22.90
N ASP A 130 -4.28 -7.55 -23.85
CA ASP A 130 -4.36 -7.95 -25.26
C ASP A 130 -4.02 -9.44 -25.47
N THR A 131 -3.09 -9.98 -24.67
CA THR A 131 -2.71 -11.41 -24.70
C THR A 131 -3.52 -12.28 -23.74
N GLN A 132 -4.46 -11.70 -22.99
CA GLN A 132 -5.28 -12.41 -22.00
C GLN A 132 -4.46 -13.10 -20.89
N GLU A 133 -3.30 -12.55 -20.54
CA GLU A 133 -2.56 -12.93 -19.33
C GLU A 133 -3.21 -12.33 -18.07
N LEU A 134 -4.04 -11.29 -18.25
CA LEU A 134 -4.88 -10.67 -17.22
C LEU A 134 -6.32 -10.52 -17.70
N ASP A 135 -7.26 -10.71 -16.78
CA ASP A 135 -8.69 -10.45 -17.01
C ASP A 135 -9.12 -9.01 -16.64
N GLY A 136 -8.28 -8.26 -15.92
CA GLY A 136 -8.54 -6.89 -15.47
C GLY A 136 -7.35 -6.25 -14.76
N ALA A 137 -7.34 -4.92 -14.66
CA ALA A 137 -6.29 -4.09 -14.06
C ALA A 137 -6.85 -2.79 -13.47
#